data_AF-A0ABD2X736-F1
#
_entry.id   AF-A0ABD2X736-F1
#
_cell.length_a   1.000
_cell.length_b   1.000
_cell.length_c   1.000
_cell.angle_alpha   90.00
_cell.angle_beta   90.00
_cell.angle_gamma   90.00
#
_symmetry.space_group_name_H-M   'P 1'
#
loop_
_entity.id
_entity.type
_entity.pdbx_description
1 polymer ?
#
loop_
_entity_poly.entity_id
_entity_poly.type
_entity_poly.pdbx_seq_one_letter_code
_entity_poly.pdbx_strand_id
1 'polypeptide(L)' 'MDAQADPKRQVVDREETRRDCPVCPNTVEDTEHVFFNCIRFEEGREKLHRQLQDVARPENIVQLMLADEKN' A
#
# COMPACT_ATOMS: atom_id res chain seq x y z
N MET A 1 -11.69 -54.54 9.58
CA MET A 1 -11.44 -53.39 10.49
C MET A 1 -10.66 -52.42 9.66
N ASP A 2 -11.38 -51.66 8.84
CA ASP A 2 -10.78 -50.99 7.70
C ASP A 2 -10.79 -49.49 7.93
N ALA A 3 -9.61 -48.95 7.71
CA ALA A 3 -9.11 -47.67 8.17
C ALA A 3 -10.05 -46.50 7.86
N GLN A 4 -10.16 -45.61 8.84
CA GLN A 4 -10.71 -44.27 8.69
C GLN A 4 -9.99 -43.54 7.55
N ALA A 5 -10.77 -43.05 6.59
CA ALA A 5 -10.29 -42.14 5.57
C ALA A 5 -10.12 -40.74 6.18
N ASP A 6 -8.88 -40.27 6.12
CA ASP A 6 -8.39 -38.96 6.53
C ASP A 6 -9.14 -37.83 5.80
N PRO A 7 -9.73 -36.85 6.50
CA PRO A 7 -10.43 -35.76 5.85
C PRO A 7 -9.37 -34.81 5.26
N LYS A 8 -9.21 -34.89 3.94
CA LYS A 8 -8.36 -34.02 3.13
C LYS A 8 -8.44 -32.58 3.65
N ARG A 9 -7.36 -32.16 4.30
CA ARG A 9 -7.09 -30.78 4.71
C ARG A 9 -7.24 -29.91 3.47
N GLN A 10 -8.39 -29.24 3.33
CA GLN A 10 -8.56 -28.20 2.33
C GLN A 10 -7.55 -27.12 2.69
N VAL A 11 -6.46 -27.07 1.93
CA VAL A 11 -5.70 -25.83 1.74
C VAL A 11 -6.70 -24.86 1.16
N VAL A 12 -7.20 -23.96 2.01
CA VAL A 12 -7.91 -22.78 1.54
C VAL A 12 -6.90 -22.03 0.68
N ASP A 13 -7.04 -22.13 -0.64
CA ASP A 13 -6.46 -21.15 -1.55
C ASP A 13 -7.04 -19.81 -1.10
N ARG A 14 -6.26 -19.11 -0.28
CA ARG A 14 -6.53 -17.73 0.09
C ARG A 14 -6.30 -16.98 -1.20
N GLU A 15 -7.35 -16.86 -2.00
CA GLU A 15 -7.36 -16.08 -3.23
C GLU A 15 -6.88 -14.70 -2.86
N GLU A 16 -5.60 -14.46 -3.14
CA GLU A 16 -4.92 -13.21 -2.89
C GLU A 16 -5.49 -12.27 -3.94
N THR A 17 -6.68 -11.75 -3.62
CA THR A 17 -7.42 -10.81 -4.46
C THR A 17 -6.44 -9.72 -4.81
N ARG A 18 -5.95 -9.76 -6.06
CA ARG A 18 -5.02 -8.78 -6.59
C ARG A 18 -5.73 -7.44 -6.42
N ARG A 19 -5.28 -6.66 -5.45
CA ARG A 19 -5.87 -5.35 -5.16
C ARG A 19 -5.38 -4.45 -6.24
N ASP A 20 -6.11 -4.36 -7.34
CA ASP A 20 -5.73 -3.51 -8.45
C ASP A 20 -6.13 -2.07 -8.18
N CYS A 21 -5.28 -1.13 -8.59
CA CYS A 21 -5.61 0.27 -8.50
C CYS A 21 -6.78 0.58 -9.45
N PRO A 22 -7.85 1.25 -8.98
CA PRO A 22 -9.02 1.54 -9.81
C PRO A 22 -8.76 2.55 -10.95
N VAL A 23 -7.60 3.22 -10.94
CA VAL A 23 -7.25 4.26 -11.92
C VAL A 23 -6.01 3.91 -12.73
N CYS A 24 -5.06 3.17 -12.16
CA CYS A 24 -3.81 2.83 -12.85
C CYS A 24 -3.91 1.42 -13.44
N PRO A 25 -3.89 1.26 -14.78
CA PRO A 25 -4.10 -0.03 -15.41
C PRO A 25 -3.00 -1.02 -15.04
N ASN A 26 -3.38 -2.28 -14.82
CA ASN A 26 -2.48 -3.39 -14.50
C ASN A 26 -1.56 -3.16 -13.29
N THR A 27 -1.88 -2.20 -12.42
CA THR A 27 -1.03 -1.82 -11.29
C THR A 27 -1.66 -2.27 -9.98
N VAL A 28 -0.87 -2.89 -9.11
CA VAL A 28 -1.31 -3.28 -7.76
C VAL A 28 -1.42 -2.02 -6.89
N GLU A 29 -2.50 -1.92 -6.13
CA GLU A 29 -2.76 -0.91 -5.12
C GLU A 29 -2.04 -1.27 -3.82
N ASP A 30 -0.71 -1.17 -3.85
CA ASP A 30 0.13 -1.24 -2.66
C ASP A 30 0.49 0.15 -2.13
N THR A 31 1.18 0.20 -0.99
CA THR A 31 1.56 1.47 -0.36
C THR A 31 2.56 2.26 -1.21
N GLU A 32 3.45 1.58 -1.94
CA GLU A 32 4.41 2.26 -2.80
C GLU A 32 3.69 2.97 -3.95
N HIS A 33 2.76 2.27 -4.60
CA HIS A 33 1.90 2.82 -5.63
C HIS A 33 1.08 3.99 -5.09
N VAL A 34 0.30 3.78 -4.03
CA VAL A 34 -0.66 4.77 -3.51
C VAL A 34 0.04 6.07 -3.11
N PHE A 35 1.15 6.00 -2.38
CA PHE A 35 1.80 7.19 -1.83
C PHE A 35 2.67 7.92 -2.85
N PHE A 36 3.45 7.19 -3.67
CA PHE A 36 4.53 7.80 -4.45
C PHE A 36 4.24 7.89 -5.94
N ASN A 37 3.41 6.98 -6.48
CA ASN A 37 3.29 6.81 -7.94
C ASN A 37 1.88 7.07 -8.49
N CYS A 38 0.84 6.90 -7.67
CA CYS A 38 -0.54 6.93 -8.15
C CYS A 38 -0.95 8.34 -8.56
N ILE A 39 -1.52 8.47 -9.77
CA ILE A 39 -2.02 9.74 -10.31
C ILE A 39 -3.21 10.29 -9.52
N ARG A 40 -3.99 9.42 -8.87
CA ARG A 40 -5.13 9.82 -7.99
C ARG A 40 -4.71 10.79 -6.89
N PHE A 41 -3.48 10.68 -6.42
CA PHE A 41 -2.95 11.45 -5.29
C PHE A 41 -1.88 12.45 -5.72
N GLU A 42 -1.75 12.73 -7.02
CA GLU A 42 -0.74 13.63 -7.56
C GLU A 42 -0.80 15.03 -6.94
N GLU A 43 -1.98 15.64 -6.89
CA GLU A 43 -2.13 16.98 -6.31
C GLU A 43 -1.70 17.02 -4.82
N GLY A 44 -2.02 15.99 -4.05
CA GLY A 44 -1.61 15.86 -2.65
C GLY A 44 -0.09 15.70 -2.52
N ARG A 45 0.51 14.86 -3.37
CA ARG A 45 1.95 14.64 -3.42
C ARG A 45 2.71 15.91 -3.83
N GLU A 46 2.19 16.69 -4.76
CA GLU A 46 2.77 17.99 -5.12
C GLU A 46 2.72 18.99 -3.97
N LYS A 47 1.60 19.05 -3.23
CA LYS A 47 1.50 19.89 -2.02
C LYS A 47 2.54 19.47 -0.99
N LEU A 48 2.72 18.17 -0.78
CA LEU A 48 3.72 17.61 0.13
C LEU A 48 5.15 17.94 -0.32
N HIS A 49 5.47 17.82 -1.60
CA HIS A 49 6.79 18.23 -2.14
C HIS A 49 7.10 19.70 -1.87
N ARG A 50 6.09 20.58 -2.01
CA ARG A 50 6.25 22.00 -1.69
C ARG A 50 6.50 22.25 -0.20
N GLN A 51 5.84 21.50 0.68
CA GLN A 51 6.05 21.59 2.13
C GLN A 51 7.44 21.06 2.54
N LEU A 52 7.87 19.95 1.95
CA LEU A 52 9.17 19.34 2.22
C LEU A 52 10.33 20.12 1.57
N GLN A 53 10.05 20.91 0.53
CA GLN A 53 11.05 21.47 -0.37
C GLN A 53 11.98 20.42 -0.98
N ASP A 54 11.50 19.18 -1.10
CA ASP A 54 12.21 17.99 -1.57
C ASP A 54 11.21 16.97 -2.15
N VAL A 55 11.71 15.94 -2.82
CA VAL A 55 10.91 14.79 -3.25
C VAL A 55 10.42 14.02 -2.03
N ALA A 56 9.15 13.62 -2.02
CA ALA A 56 8.57 12.86 -0.92
C ALA A 56 9.22 11.47 -0.83
N ARG A 57 9.77 11.16 0.35
CA ARG A 57 10.29 9.84 0.71
C ARG A 57 9.73 9.43 2.07
N PRO A 58 9.67 8.14 2.40
CA PRO A 58 9.19 7.72 3.71
C PRO A 58 9.87 8.46 4.87
N GLU A 59 11.19 8.66 4.80
CA GLU A 59 11.95 9.26 5.91
C GLU A 59 11.59 10.72 6.15
N ASN A 60 11.47 11.52 5.09
CA ASN A 60 11.19 12.95 5.24
C ASN A 60 9.71 13.22 5.56
N ILE A 61 8.79 12.35 5.13
CA ILE A 61 7.39 12.38 5.56
C ILE A 61 7.28 12.11 7.06
N VAL A 62 7.95 11.08 7.56
CA VAL A 62 7.95 10.76 9.00
C VAL A 62 8.56 11.90 9.80
N GLN A 63 9.66 12.50 9.34
CA GLN A 63 10.25 13.67 9.99
C GLN A 63 9.29 14.87 10.04
N LEU A 64 8.57 15.13 8.94
CA LEU A 64 7.56 16.19 8.89
C LEU A 64 6.44 15.93 9.90
N MET A 65 5.92 14.70 9.98
CA MET A 65 4.89 14.32 10.94
C MET A 65 5.37 14.50 12.40
N LEU A 66 6.60 14.07 12.70
CA LEU A 66 7.19 14.21 14.05
C LEU A 66 7.51 15.67 14.43
N ALA A 67 7.74 16.54 13.44
CA ALA A 67 7.95 17.95 13.68
C ALA A 67 6.65 18.67 14.06
N ASP A 68 5.50 18.20 13.58
CA ASP A 68 4.18 18.77 13.85
C ASP A 68 3.68 18.45 15.28
N GLU A 69 4.15 17.35 15.90
CA GLU A 69 3.84 17.00 17.30
C GLU A 69 4.49 17.93 18.34
N LYS A 70 5.31 18.91 17.91
CA LYS A 70 5.93 19.92 18.80
C LYS A 70 5.09 21.19 18.99
N ASN A 71 3.82 21.20 18.60
CA ASN A 71 2.92 22.34 18.77
C ASN A 71 1.80 22.06 19.80
#